data_AF-A0A973H9C1-F1
#
_entry.id   AF-A0A973H9C1-F1
#
_cell.length_a   1.000
_cell.length_b   1.000
_cell.length_c   1.000
_cell.angle_alpha   90.00
_cell.angle_beta   90.00
_cell.angle_gamma   90.00
#
_symmetry.space_group_name_H-M   'P 1'
#
loop_
_entity.id
_entity.type
_entity.pdbx_description
1 polymer ?
#
loop_
_entity_poly.entity_id
_entity_poly.type
_entity_poly.pdbx_seq_one_letter_code
_entity_poly.pdbx_strand_id
1 'polypeptide(L)'
;VAVAPQAAAHDHHSPDTFDEVYKGRRIQGRPAAGGGHHHGAGYAVFIDGVELHLMRNADGSWISVVSHYDPVPTPKAAARAAVDELQGAALLPFPASPAN
;
A
#
# COMPACT_ATOMS: atom_id res chain seq x y z
N VAL A 1 -10.35 34.34 10.14
CA VAL A 1 -8.97 33.82 9.98
C VAL A 1 -9.08 32.33 9.75
N ALA A 2 -8.84 31.86 8.52
CA ALA A 2 -8.85 30.44 8.20
C ALA A 2 -7.51 29.85 8.65
N VAL A 3 -7.56 28.85 9.53
CA VAL A 3 -6.39 28.07 9.95
C VAL A 3 -5.98 27.17 8.80
N ALA A 4 -4.84 27.45 8.18
CA ALA A 4 -4.22 26.57 7.20
C ALA A 4 -3.78 25.27 7.91
N PRO A 5 -3.92 24.10 7.26
CA PRO A 5 -3.42 22.87 7.85
C PRO A 5 -1.89 22.95 7.92
N GLN A 6 -1.36 22.78 9.13
CA GLN A 6 0.08 22.71 9.37
C GLN A 6 0.59 21.47 8.63
N ALA A 7 1.43 21.67 7.61
CA ALA A 7 2.19 20.57 7.02
C ALA A 7 3.07 19.98 8.12
N ALA A 8 2.61 18.88 8.71
CA ALA A 8 3.43 18.08 9.60
C ALA A 8 4.72 17.75 8.83
N ALA A 9 5.87 18.08 9.41
CA ALA A 9 7.15 17.67 8.86
C ALA A 9 7.07 16.15 8.64
N HIS A 10 7.13 15.73 7.38
CA HIS A 10 7.04 14.33 7.02
C HIS A 10 8.29 13.63 7.54
N ASP A 11 8.22 13.10 8.76
CA ASP A 11 9.18 12.14 9.23
C ASP A 11 9.25 11.03 8.18
N HIS A 12 10.41 10.92 7.52
CA HIS A 12 10.72 9.89 6.53
C HIS A 12 10.86 8.50 7.16
N HIS A 13 10.07 8.21 8.20
CA HIS A 13 10.06 6.92 8.84
C HIS A 13 9.37 5.92 7.91
N SER A 14 10.01 4.78 7.68
CA SER A 14 9.38 3.66 7.00
C SER A 14 8.12 3.24 7.77
N PRO A 15 7.01 2.90 7.11
CA PRO A 15 5.82 2.42 7.80
C PRO A 15 6.11 1.18 8.65
N ASP A 16 5.39 1.03 9.77
CA ASP A 16 5.46 -0.16 10.62
C ASP A 16 5.02 -1.42 9.87
N THR A 17 5.67 -2.55 10.17
CA THR A 17 5.25 -3.87 9.69
C THR A 17 3.88 -4.26 10.26
N PHE A 18 3.13 -5.08 9.53
CA PHE A 18 1.89 -5.67 10.03
C PHE A 18 1.62 -7.06 9.46
N ASP A 19 0.86 -7.87 10.20
CA ASP A 19 0.34 -9.18 9.80
C ASP A 19 -0.98 -9.41 10.55
N GLU A 20 -2.11 -9.35 9.85
CA GLU A 20 -3.44 -9.55 10.46
C GLU A 20 -4.39 -10.27 9.49
N VAL A 21 -5.48 -10.81 10.03
CA VAL A 21 -6.60 -11.28 9.22
C VAL A 21 -7.69 -10.21 9.22
N TYR A 22 -8.00 -9.66 8.06
CA TYR A 22 -9.06 -8.68 7.86
C TYR A 22 -10.14 -9.26 6.94
N LYS A 23 -11.39 -9.33 7.42
CA LYS A 23 -12.53 -9.93 6.71
C LYS A 23 -12.24 -11.32 6.11
N GLY A 24 -11.50 -12.14 6.85
CA GLY A 24 -11.13 -13.51 6.46
C GLY A 24 -9.95 -13.62 5.48
N ARG A 25 -9.31 -12.50 5.12
CA ARG A 25 -8.13 -12.44 4.25
C ARG A 25 -6.90 -12.12 5.08
N ARG A 26 -5.79 -12.82 4.89
CA ARG A 26 -4.52 -12.47 5.55
C ARG A 26 -3.92 -11.28 4.81
N ILE A 27 -3.65 -10.19 5.52
CA ILE A 27 -2.94 -9.03 4.99
C ILE A 27 -1.63 -8.81 5.73
N GLN A 28 -0.58 -8.53 4.98
CA GLN A 28 0.76 -8.33 5.52
C GLN A 28 1.41 -7.10 4.91
N GLY A 29 2.25 -6.42 5.68
CA GLY A 29 3.07 -5.32 5.20
C GLY A 29 4.44 -5.36 5.82
N ARG A 30 5.46 -5.08 5.00
CA ARG A 30 6.86 -5.04 5.43
C ARG A 30 7.70 -4.19 4.49
N PRO A 31 8.86 -3.67 4.95
CA PRO A 31 9.85 -3.08 4.06
C PRO A 31 10.18 -4.02 2.89
N ALA A 32 10.25 -3.48 1.68
CA ALA A 32 10.58 -4.24 0.49
C ALA A 32 12.08 -4.58 0.48
N ALA A 33 12.42 -5.85 0.28
CA ALA A 33 13.81 -6.29 0.11
C ALA A 33 14.20 -6.19 -1.37
N GLY A 34 14.94 -5.13 -1.73
CA GLY A 34 15.56 -4.98 -3.06
C GLY A 34 15.06 -3.77 -3.85
N GLY A 35 16.01 -2.94 -4.30
CA GLY A 35 15.79 -1.77 -5.15
C GLY A 35 15.52 -2.13 -6.61
N GLY A 36 14.47 -2.93 -6.86
CA GLY A 36 13.93 -3.13 -8.19
C GLY A 36 13.01 -1.97 -8.57
N HIS A 37 13.01 -1.57 -9.83
CA HIS A 37 12.33 -0.40 -10.42
C HIS A 37 10.78 -0.41 -10.35
N HIS A 38 10.20 -1.12 -9.40
CA HIS A 38 8.80 -0.96 -9.04
C HIS A 38 8.68 0.38 -8.33
N HIS A 39 7.70 1.20 -8.69
CA HIS A 39 7.35 2.44 -7.98
C HIS A 39 6.83 2.20 -6.55
N GLY A 40 7.25 1.10 -5.89
CA GLY A 40 6.96 0.80 -4.51
C GLY A 40 7.80 1.69 -3.61
N ALA A 41 7.15 2.37 -2.68
CA ALA A 41 7.75 3.32 -1.74
C ALA A 41 8.63 2.66 -0.66
N GLY A 42 9.46 1.68 -1.04
CA GLY A 42 10.28 0.87 -0.13
C GLY A 42 9.47 -0.06 0.77
N TYR A 43 8.17 -0.26 0.48
CA TYR A 43 7.24 -1.00 1.33
C TYR A 43 6.36 -1.90 0.47
N ALA A 44 6.28 -3.18 0.84
CA ALA A 44 5.50 -4.19 0.15
C ALA A 44 4.30 -4.62 1.01
N VAL A 45 3.16 -4.82 0.35
CA VAL A 45 1.92 -5.32 0.97
C VAL A 45 1.44 -6.56 0.26
N PHE A 46 0.92 -7.53 1.02
CA PHE A 46 0.45 -8.81 0.50
C PHE A 46 -0.97 -9.08 0.98
N ILE A 47 -1.78 -9.69 0.12
CA ILE A 47 -3.10 -10.27 0.44
C ILE A 47 -3.04 -11.76 0.12
N ASP A 48 -3.19 -12.61 1.15
CA ASP A 48 -2.99 -14.06 1.10
C ASP A 48 -1.69 -14.49 0.40
N GLY A 49 -0.63 -13.72 0.60
CA GLY A 49 0.69 -13.97 0.02
C GLY A 49 0.89 -13.43 -1.40
N VAL A 50 -0.13 -12.86 -2.04
CA VAL A 50 0.01 -12.18 -3.34
C VAL A 50 0.31 -10.70 -3.12
N GLU A 51 1.36 -10.17 -3.76
CA GLU A 51 1.75 -8.78 -3.64
C GLU A 51 0.69 -7.84 -4.25
N LEU A 52 0.29 -6.84 -3.47
CA LEU A 52 -0.55 -5.73 -3.89
C LEU A 52 0.33 -4.57 -4.31
N HIS A 53 0.23 -4.18 -5.58
CA HIS A 53 0.95 -3.00 -6.07
C HIS A 53 0.42 -1.73 -5.40
N LEU A 54 1.32 -1.01 -4.73
CA LEU A 54 1.05 0.23 -3.99
C LEU A 54 1.88 1.38 -4.56
N MET A 55 1.34 2.59 -4.43
CA MET A 55 2.06 3.84 -4.62
C MET A 55 1.86 4.74 -3.40
N ARG A 56 2.93 5.44 -3.02
CA ARG A 56 2.87 6.48 -1.99
C ARG A 56 2.82 7.84 -2.68
N ASN A 57 1.82 8.63 -2.35
CA ASN A 57 1.67 9.99 -2.82
C ASN A 57 2.68 10.92 -2.12
N ALA A 58 2.92 12.09 -2.71
CA ALA A 58 3.86 13.08 -2.17
C ALA A 58 3.44 13.60 -0.78
N ASP A 59 2.13 13.63 -0.49
CA ASP A 59 1.59 14.00 0.83
C ASP A 59 1.71 12.88 1.88
N GLY A 60 2.22 11.71 1.48
CA GLY A 60 2.41 10.55 2.34
C GLY A 60 1.23 9.56 2.37
N SER A 61 0.11 9.89 1.73
CA SER A 61 -1.02 8.96 1.56
C SER A 61 -0.68 7.83 0.60
N TRP A 62 -1.50 6.78 0.61
CA TRP A 62 -1.28 5.55 -0.13
C TRP A 62 -2.47 5.23 -1.02
N ILE A 63 -2.17 4.69 -2.19
CA ILE A 63 -3.13 4.15 -3.15
C ILE A 63 -2.67 2.78 -3.60
N SER A 64 -3.60 1.94 -4.02
CA SER A 64 -3.31 0.62 -4.59
C SER A 64 -3.76 0.53 -6.04
N VAL A 65 -3.33 -0.50 -6.76
CA VAL A 65 -3.83 -0.73 -8.13
C VAL A 65 -5.34 -1.02 -8.16
N VAL A 66 -5.91 -1.58 -7.09
CA VAL A 66 -7.35 -1.89 -7.00
C VAL A 66 -8.20 -0.72 -6.52
N SER A 67 -7.60 0.21 -5.77
CA SER A 67 -8.22 1.48 -5.37
C SER A 67 -7.22 2.60 -5.56
N HIS A 68 -7.15 3.11 -6.80
CA HIS A 68 -6.07 3.99 -7.25
C HIS A 68 -6.39 5.49 -7.06
N TYR A 69 -7.67 5.85 -7.02
CA TYR A 69 -8.11 7.25 -6.97
C TYR A 69 -8.69 7.64 -5.61
N ASP A 70 -8.53 6.79 -4.60
CA ASP A 70 -9.05 7.00 -3.24
C ASP A 70 -7.91 6.89 -2.21
N PRO A 71 -7.19 8.00 -1.92
CA PRO A 71 -6.04 7.98 -1.03
C PRO A 71 -6.40 7.65 0.41
N VAL A 72 -5.62 6.77 1.03
CA VAL A 72 -5.77 6.36 2.43
C VAL A 72 -4.51 6.63 3.25
N PRO A 73 -4.59 6.82 4.58
CA PRO A 73 -3.47 7.37 5.36
C PRO A 73 -2.31 6.40 5.58
N THR A 74 -2.50 5.08 5.39
CA THR A 74 -1.46 4.07 5.70
C THR A 74 -1.48 2.89 4.72
N PRO A 75 -0.37 2.13 4.58
CA PRO A 75 -0.35 0.91 3.77
C PRO A 75 -1.35 -0.15 4.27
N LYS A 76 -1.56 -0.23 5.59
CA LYS A 76 -2.56 -1.12 6.18
C LYS A 76 -3.98 -0.72 5.78
N ALA A 77 -4.28 0.58 5.75
CA ALA A 77 -5.56 1.07 5.25
C ALA A 77 -5.74 0.74 3.76
N ALA A 78 -4.68 0.82 2.95
CA ALA A 78 -4.72 0.44 1.53
C ALA A 78 -4.97 -1.07 1.36
N ALA A 79 -4.35 -1.92 2.19
CA ALA A 79 -4.60 -3.35 2.21
C ALA A 79 -6.07 -3.67 2.57
N ARG A 80 -6.64 -2.99 3.56
CA ARG A 80 -8.04 -3.17 3.95
C ARG A 80 -9.01 -2.70 2.86
N ALA A 81 -8.75 -1.53 2.26
CA ALA A 81 -9.53 -1.04 1.13
C ALA A 81 -9.49 -2.01 -0.06
N ALA A 82 -8.34 -2.60 -0.34
CA ALA A 82 -8.20 -3.63 -1.37
C ALA A 82 -9.00 -4.91 -1.04
N VAL A 83 -9.00 -5.37 0.21
CA VAL A 83 -9.85 -6.49 0.64
C VAL A 83 -11.34 -6.16 0.48
N ASP A 84 -11.72 -4.92 0.80
CA ASP A 84 -13.10 -4.45 0.65
C ASP A 84 -13.55 -4.43 -0.81
N GLU A 85 -12.70 -3.97 -1.72
CA GLU A 85 -12.94 -3.95 -3.17
C GLU A 85 -12.98 -5.36 -3.77
N LEU A 86 -12.08 -6.26 -3.35
CA LEU A 86 -12.01 -7.63 -3.89
C LEU A 86 -13.25 -8.46 -3.57
N GLN A 87 -14.00 -8.17 -2.51
CA GLN A 87 -15.25 -8.87 -2.16
C GLN A 87 -15.12 -10.41 -2.15
N GLY A 88 -13.94 -10.93 -1.79
CA GLY A 88 -13.64 -12.37 -1.77
C GLY A 88 -12.96 -12.92 -3.03
N ALA A 89 -12.82 -12.13 -4.10
CA ALA A 89 -12.02 -12.48 -5.27
C ALA A 89 -10.53 -12.61 -4.92
N ALA A 90 -9.84 -13.49 -5.64
CA ALA A 90 -8.39 -13.65 -5.54
C ALA A 90 -7.68 -12.46 -6.20
N LEU A 91 -6.67 -11.91 -5.52
CA LEU A 91 -5.75 -10.95 -6.13
C LEU A 91 -4.82 -11.70 -7.08
N LEU A 92 -4.57 -11.14 -8.26
CA LEU A 92 -3.59 -11.67 -9.20
C LEU A 92 -2.25 -10.93 -9.06
N PRO A 93 -1.10 -11.60 -9.26
CA PRO A 93 0.20 -10.95 -9.26
C PRO A 93 0.27 -9.83 -10.30
N PHE A 94 0.80 -8.68 -9.92
CA PHE A 94 1.05 -7.60 -10.88
C PHE A 94 2.23 -8.00 -11.80
N PRO A 95 2.11 -7.85 -13.12
CA PRO A 95 3.19 -8.21 -14.04
C PRO A 95 4.43 -7.38 -13.73
N ALA A 96 5.55 -8.05 -13.51
CA ALA A 96 6.84 -7.38 -13.50
C ALA A 96 7.12 -6.84 -14.91
N SER A 97 7.65 -5.62 -15.02
CA SER A 97 8.19 -5.16 -16.30
C SER A 97 9.24 -6.17 -16.77
N PRO A 98 9.27 -6.55 -18.05
CA PRO A 98 10.31 -7.42 -18.56
C PRO A 98 11.68 -6.78 -18.27
N ALA A 99 12.65 -7.61 -17.87
CA ALA A 99 14.03 -7.17 -17.79
C ALA A 99 14.48 -6.74 -19.20
N ASN A 100 14.92 -5.49 -19.34
CA ASN A 100 15.60 -5.02 -20.56
C ASN A 100 16.99 -5.64 -20.67
#